data_AF-A0A9D4WEW6-F1
#
_entry.id   AF-A0A9D4WEW6-F1
#
_cell.length_a   1.000
_cell.length_b   1.000
_cell.length_c   1.000
_cell.angle_alpha   90.00
_cell.angle_beta   90.00
_cell.angle_gamma   90.00
#
_symmetry.space_group_name_H-M   'P 1'
#
loop_
_entity.id
_entity.type
_entity.pdbx_description
1 polymer ?
#
loop_
_entity_poly.entity_id
_entity_poly.type
_entity_poly.pdbx_seq_one_letter_code
_entity_poly.pdbx_strand_id
1 'polypeptide(L)'
;KVAFTRVLKFLEAPELQSESVGNRYSDGNRRGSNTIKSAEFSWEDSNVSKSTLRNINLEVSPGQKVAICGEVGSGKSSLLAAILREVPNTHGKIDVYGKFAYVSQTAWIQTGSIRDNILFGSPMDAQKYQKTLQRSSLEKDLELLPHGDLTEIGERGVNLSGGQKQRIQLARALYQDADIYLLDDPFSAVDAHTATNLFNEYIMEGLAEKTVLLVTHQVDFLPAFDFVLLMSDGEILQAATYHDLLTSCKDFQDLVNAHREIAGSEGLMDVTSSERHSSSAKEIRKTHVEKEKEFEAPKGDQLIKQEEREIGDHGLKPYLQYLSQNKGYAYFLIASLFHLIFVIGQILQNSWMAANVDNPKVSTLRL
;
A
#
# COMPACT_ATOMS: atom_id res chain seq x y z
N LYS A 1 -10.67 -26.36 20.59
CA LYS A 1 -11.31 -25.35 21.48
C LYS A 1 -10.65 -23.97 21.35
N VAL A 2 -9.35 -23.81 21.65
CA VAL A 2 -8.65 -22.50 21.56
C VAL A 2 -8.67 -21.88 20.16
N ALA A 3 -8.34 -22.65 19.11
CA ALA A 3 -8.39 -22.14 17.73
C ALA A 3 -9.79 -21.70 17.32
N PHE A 4 -10.80 -22.51 17.66
CA PHE A 4 -12.20 -22.19 17.40
C PHE A 4 -12.65 -20.90 18.09
N THR A 5 -12.29 -20.70 19.36
CA THR A 5 -12.57 -19.45 20.09
C THR A 5 -11.90 -18.23 19.45
N ARG A 6 -10.68 -18.37 18.92
CA ARG A 6 -9.99 -17.28 18.22
C ARG A 6 -10.68 -16.91 16.90
N VAL A 7 -11.11 -17.91 16.14
CA VAL A 7 -11.86 -17.69 14.90
C VAL A 7 -13.20 -17.01 15.19
N LEU A 8 -13.95 -17.49 16.19
CA LEU A 8 -15.20 -16.84 16.59
C LEU A 8 -14.98 -15.39 17.02
N LYS A 9 -13.99 -15.12 17.87
CA LYS A 9 -13.66 -13.74 18.28
C LYS A 9 -13.33 -12.83 17.10
N PHE A 10 -12.65 -13.34 16.07
CA PHE A 10 -12.36 -12.58 14.86
C PHE A 10 -13.62 -12.31 14.03
N LEU A 11 -14.50 -13.30 13.89
CA LEU A 11 -15.77 -13.16 13.15
C LEU A 11 -16.79 -12.27 13.88
N GLU A 12 -16.70 -12.15 15.20
CA GLU A 12 -17.54 -11.27 16.04
C GLU A 12 -16.99 -9.84 16.16
N ALA A 13 -15.85 -9.54 15.54
CA ALA A 13 -15.28 -8.19 15.57
C ALA A 13 -16.23 -7.18 14.89
N PRO A 14 -16.27 -5.91 15.36
CA PRO A 14 -17.11 -4.89 14.74
C PRO A 14 -16.67 -4.66 13.30
N GLU A 15 -17.64 -4.62 12.39
CA GLU A 15 -17.43 -4.25 10.98
C GLU A 15 -17.69 -2.75 10.79
N LEU A 16 -16.96 -2.13 9.88
CA LEU A 16 -17.23 -0.76 9.46
C LEU A 16 -18.60 -0.71 8.77
N GLN A 17 -19.52 0.08 9.31
CA GLN A 17 -20.88 0.18 8.80
C GLN A 17 -20.91 0.86 7.42
N SER A 18 -21.12 0.06 6.37
CA SER A 18 -21.26 0.52 4.99
C SER A 18 -22.72 0.81 4.66
N GLU A 19 -23.40 1.69 5.40
CA GLU A 19 -24.81 1.99 5.12
C GLU A 19 -25.03 2.45 3.66
N SER A 20 -25.67 1.56 2.88
CA SER A 20 -26.27 1.73 1.55
C SER A 20 -25.43 2.45 0.50
N VAL A 21 -24.28 1.87 0.15
CA VAL A 21 -23.51 2.20 -1.07
C VAL A 21 -24.42 2.22 -2.32
N GLY A 22 -25.44 1.36 -2.38
CA GLY A 22 -26.29 1.18 -3.57
C GLY A 22 -27.27 2.31 -3.92
N ASN A 23 -27.68 3.17 -2.97
CA ASN A 23 -28.78 4.13 -3.23
C ASN A 23 -28.33 5.54 -3.64
N ARG A 24 -27.03 5.82 -3.67
CA ARG A 24 -26.48 7.15 -3.98
C ARG A 24 -25.80 7.25 -5.35
N TYR A 25 -25.73 6.16 -6.11
CA TYR A 25 -25.18 6.19 -7.48
C TYR A 25 -26.17 6.73 -8.53
N SER A 26 -27.46 6.83 -8.20
CA SER A 26 -28.54 7.07 -9.17
C SER A 26 -29.04 8.52 -9.26
N ASP A 27 -28.58 9.43 -8.40
CA ASP A 27 -28.97 10.84 -8.49
C ASP A 27 -28.06 11.59 -9.48
N GLY A 28 -28.42 11.53 -10.77
CA GLY A 28 -27.62 12.06 -11.87
C GLY A 28 -27.23 13.53 -11.76
N ASN A 29 -27.97 14.33 -10.96
CA ASN A 29 -27.68 15.73 -10.72
C ASN A 29 -26.63 16.00 -9.62
N ARG A 30 -26.26 14.98 -8.82
CA ARG A 30 -25.32 15.11 -7.68
C ARG A 30 -24.04 14.30 -7.84
N ARG A 31 -23.87 13.62 -8.98
CA ARG A 31 -22.69 12.79 -9.25
C ARG A 31 -21.43 13.63 -9.23
N GLY A 32 -20.47 13.25 -8.39
CA GLY A 32 -19.22 13.99 -8.16
C GLY A 32 -19.27 15.03 -7.04
N SER A 33 -20.42 15.20 -6.35
CA SER A 33 -20.53 16.11 -5.20
C SER A 33 -20.11 15.45 -3.89
N ASN A 34 -19.39 16.21 -3.06
CA ASN A 34 -18.99 15.83 -1.70
C ASN A 34 -19.48 16.88 -0.71
N THR A 35 -20.28 16.47 0.26
CA THR A 35 -20.77 17.37 1.30
C THR A 35 -20.59 16.73 2.68
N ILE A 36 -19.80 17.40 3.52
CA ILE A 36 -19.57 17.06 4.92
C ILE A 36 -20.08 18.22 5.76
N LYS A 37 -21.02 17.94 6.67
CA LYS A 37 -21.61 18.96 7.54
C LYS A 37 -21.41 18.59 9.00
N SER A 38 -20.68 19.47 9.69
CA SER A 38 -20.37 19.41 11.13
C SER A 38 -19.96 18.02 11.58
N ALA A 39 -19.01 17.42 10.85
CA ALA A 39 -18.63 16.04 11.08
C ALA A 39 -17.42 15.92 12.01
N GLU A 40 -17.46 14.92 12.89
CA GLU A 40 -16.35 14.53 13.75
C GLU A 40 -15.96 13.09 13.46
N PHE A 41 -14.65 12.84 13.39
CA PHE A 41 -14.11 11.54 13.04
C PHE A 41 -13.01 11.13 14.03
N SER A 42 -13.01 9.85 14.42
CA SER A 42 -12.03 9.28 15.33
C SER A 42 -11.61 7.89 14.87
N TRP A 43 -10.30 7.62 14.89
CA TRP A 43 -9.74 6.28 14.64
C TRP A 43 -9.97 5.31 15.80
N GLU A 44 -10.17 5.84 17.01
CA GLU A 44 -10.40 5.05 18.22
C GLU A 44 -11.83 5.26 18.74
N ASP A 45 -12.56 4.16 18.94
CA ASP A 45 -13.89 4.18 19.57
C ASP A 45 -13.82 4.55 21.07
N SER A 46 -12.67 4.36 21.72
CA SER A 46 -12.53 4.46 23.18
C SER A 46 -12.30 5.87 23.72
N ASN A 47 -11.88 6.83 22.87
CA ASN A 47 -11.46 8.17 23.31
C ASN A 47 -12.21 9.27 22.54
N VAL A 48 -13.52 9.37 22.77
CA VAL A 48 -14.39 10.44 22.19
C VAL A 48 -13.90 11.86 22.53
N SER A 49 -13.09 12.02 23.59
CA SER A 49 -12.56 13.33 24.00
C SER A 49 -11.46 13.90 23.09
N LYS A 50 -10.93 13.13 22.14
CA LYS A 50 -9.89 13.59 21.21
C LYS A 50 -10.16 13.09 19.78
N SER A 51 -11.30 13.50 19.20
CA SER A 51 -11.60 13.31 17.78
C SER A 51 -10.40 13.79 16.92
N THR A 52 -9.99 12.97 15.97
CA THR A 52 -8.86 13.29 15.06
C THR A 52 -9.23 14.42 14.11
N LEU A 53 -10.50 14.46 13.69
CA LEU A 53 -11.07 15.55 12.91
C LEU A 53 -12.26 16.13 13.65
N ARG A 54 -12.33 17.46 13.74
CA ARG A 54 -13.32 18.18 14.55
C ARG A 54 -14.06 19.20 13.69
N ASN A 55 -15.39 19.21 13.83
CA ASN A 55 -16.28 20.18 13.19
C ASN A 55 -15.96 20.43 11.70
N ILE A 56 -15.75 19.36 10.93
CA ILE A 56 -15.41 19.46 9.52
C ILE A 56 -16.65 19.90 8.74
N ASN A 57 -16.51 21.02 8.03
CA ASN A 57 -17.51 21.55 7.12
C ASN A 57 -16.86 21.72 5.75
N LEU A 58 -17.27 20.89 4.79
CA LEU A 58 -16.71 20.84 3.44
C LEU A 58 -17.82 20.64 2.44
N GLU A 59 -17.88 21.49 1.42
CA GLU A 59 -18.78 21.34 0.28
C GLU A 59 -17.97 21.47 -1.00
N VAL A 60 -17.95 20.41 -1.80
CA VAL A 60 -17.27 20.35 -3.09
C VAL A 60 -18.29 20.01 -4.16
N SER A 61 -18.42 20.91 -5.12
CA SER A 61 -19.31 20.74 -6.27
C SER A 61 -18.67 19.84 -7.33
N PRO A 62 -19.46 19.16 -8.17
CA PRO A 62 -18.94 18.36 -9.27
C PRO A 62 -17.97 19.15 -10.16
N GLY A 63 -16.83 18.54 -10.50
CA GLY A 63 -15.82 19.13 -11.38
C GLY A 63 -14.86 20.12 -10.71
N GLN A 64 -15.09 20.47 -9.44
CA GLN A 64 -14.20 21.36 -8.70
C GLN A 64 -12.90 20.65 -8.29
N LYS A 65 -11.80 21.38 -8.38
CA LYS A 65 -10.46 20.98 -7.94
C LYS A 65 -10.13 21.74 -6.68
N VAL A 66 -9.88 20.99 -5.61
CA VAL A 66 -9.67 21.52 -4.28
C VAL A 66 -8.32 21.02 -3.76
N ALA A 67 -7.45 21.95 -3.38
CA ALA A 67 -6.19 21.61 -2.72
C ALA A 67 -6.36 21.64 -1.20
N ILE A 68 -5.69 20.72 -0.51
CA ILE A 68 -5.68 20.62 0.96
C ILE A 68 -4.23 20.78 1.43
N CYS A 69 -3.96 21.80 2.22
CA CYS A 69 -2.64 22.10 2.76
C CYS A 69 -2.70 22.34 4.28
N GLY A 70 -1.53 22.39 4.91
CA GLY A 70 -1.38 22.55 6.36
C GLY A 70 -0.21 21.75 6.91
N GLU A 71 0.11 21.98 8.18
CA GLU A 71 1.26 21.37 8.85
C GLU A 71 1.21 19.83 8.86
N VAL A 72 2.38 19.19 9.01
CA VAL A 72 2.45 17.73 9.15
C VAL A 72 1.69 17.32 10.41
N GLY A 73 0.81 16.32 10.29
CA GLY A 73 -0.03 15.87 11.39
C GLY A 73 -1.35 16.64 11.58
N SER A 74 -1.67 17.63 10.73
CA SER A 74 -2.92 18.40 10.83
C SER A 74 -4.20 17.63 10.46
N GLY A 75 -4.11 16.37 10.04
CA GLY A 75 -5.27 15.53 9.71
C GLY A 75 -5.65 15.45 8.22
N LYS A 76 -4.82 15.95 7.29
CA LYS A 76 -5.10 15.95 5.84
C LYS A 76 -5.42 14.56 5.27
N SER A 77 -4.53 13.57 5.48
CA SER A 77 -4.76 12.19 5.03
C SER A 77 -5.95 11.55 5.76
N SER A 78 -6.15 11.86 7.04
CA SER A 78 -7.33 11.43 7.80
C SER A 78 -8.63 11.99 7.21
N LEU A 79 -8.63 13.20 6.65
CA LEU A 79 -9.79 13.77 5.97
C LEU A 79 -10.13 13.00 4.70
N LEU A 80 -9.13 12.60 3.90
CA LEU A 80 -9.36 11.73 2.75
C LEU A 80 -9.90 10.35 3.18
N ALA A 81 -9.35 9.76 4.24
CA ALA A 81 -9.84 8.51 4.81
C ALA A 81 -11.28 8.61 5.35
N ALA A 82 -11.64 9.75 5.94
CA ALA A 82 -13.00 10.05 6.38
C ALA A 82 -13.97 10.14 5.18
N ILE A 83 -13.54 10.75 4.06
CA ILE A 83 -14.32 10.79 2.81
C ILE A 83 -14.54 9.39 2.24
N LEU A 84 -13.52 8.53 2.30
CA LEU A 84 -13.59 7.12 1.90
C LEU A 84 -14.43 6.25 2.85
N ARG A 85 -14.83 6.80 4.01
CA ARG A 85 -15.52 6.08 5.10
C ARG A 85 -14.68 4.99 5.77
N GLU A 86 -13.36 5.12 5.72
CA GLU A 86 -12.42 4.26 6.45
C GLU A 86 -12.31 4.67 7.93
N VAL A 87 -12.65 5.93 8.25
CA VAL A 87 -12.72 6.44 9.62
C VAL A 87 -14.18 6.50 10.08
N PRO A 88 -14.53 5.89 11.22
CA PRO A 88 -15.87 6.00 11.79
C PRO A 88 -16.28 7.46 12.02
N ASN A 89 -17.50 7.78 11.60
CA ASN A 89 -18.14 9.06 11.88
C ASN A 89 -18.80 9.02 13.26
N THR A 90 -18.34 9.86 14.19
CA THR A 90 -18.90 9.93 15.55
C THR A 90 -20.06 10.91 15.65
N HIS A 91 -20.02 12.00 14.87
CA HIS A 91 -21.04 13.04 14.86
C HIS A 91 -21.13 13.73 13.49
N GLY A 92 -22.32 14.20 13.11
CA GLY A 92 -22.52 14.91 11.84
C GLY A 92 -22.85 14.00 10.65
N LYS A 93 -22.87 14.59 9.44
CA LYS A 93 -23.32 13.89 8.23
C LYS A 93 -22.31 13.99 7.09
N ILE A 94 -22.02 12.86 6.47
CA ILE A 94 -21.24 12.74 5.24
C ILE A 94 -22.12 12.24 4.09
N ASP A 95 -22.25 13.09 3.07
CA ASP A 95 -22.95 12.80 1.83
C ASP A 95 -21.98 12.88 0.65
N VAL A 96 -21.63 11.71 0.10
CA VAL A 96 -20.81 11.59 -1.10
C VAL A 96 -21.52 10.77 -2.16
N TYR A 97 -21.46 11.22 -3.41
CA TYR A 97 -22.14 10.62 -4.56
C TYR A 97 -21.16 10.42 -5.71
N GLY A 98 -20.90 9.16 -6.10
CA GLY A 98 -20.06 8.82 -7.24
C GLY A 98 -19.01 7.76 -6.93
N LYS A 99 -18.27 7.35 -7.97
CA LYS A 99 -17.13 6.45 -7.83
C LYS A 99 -15.89 7.22 -7.39
N PHE A 100 -15.11 6.63 -6.49
CA PHE A 100 -13.82 7.18 -6.06
C PHE A 100 -12.66 6.52 -6.78
N ALA A 101 -11.61 7.30 -7.04
CA ALA A 101 -10.26 6.82 -7.24
C ALA A 101 -9.37 7.43 -6.15
N TYR A 102 -8.68 6.57 -5.40
CA TYR A 102 -7.78 6.98 -4.33
C TYR A 102 -6.33 6.69 -4.69
N VAL A 103 -5.47 7.70 -4.52
CA VAL A 103 -4.02 7.60 -4.65
C VAL A 103 -3.43 7.93 -3.28
N SER A 104 -2.82 6.93 -2.65
CA SER A 104 -2.23 7.04 -1.33
C SER A 104 -0.83 7.65 -1.37
N GLN A 105 -0.43 8.30 -0.27
CA GLN A 105 0.91 8.87 -0.12
C GLN A 105 2.03 7.84 -0.31
N THR A 106 1.86 6.64 0.27
CA THR A 106 2.73 5.50 0.00
C THR A 106 2.13 4.64 -1.11
N ALA A 107 2.83 4.55 -2.25
CA ALA A 107 2.34 3.80 -3.39
C ALA A 107 2.28 2.29 -3.11
N TRP A 108 1.12 1.69 -3.40
CA TRP A 108 0.89 0.25 -3.28
C TRP A 108 0.73 -0.42 -4.64
N ILE A 109 1.62 -1.36 -4.94
CA ILE A 109 1.70 -2.10 -6.20
C ILE A 109 1.45 -3.58 -5.92
N GLN A 110 0.55 -4.18 -6.69
CA GLN A 110 0.25 -5.61 -6.63
C GLN A 110 1.34 -6.40 -7.34
N THR A 111 1.53 -7.63 -6.88
CA THR A 111 2.35 -8.62 -7.58
C THR A 111 1.70 -8.94 -8.93
N GLY A 112 2.48 -8.84 -10.02
CA GLY A 112 2.00 -9.04 -11.40
C GLY A 112 2.64 -8.03 -12.37
N SER A 113 2.18 -7.99 -13.61
CA SER A 113 2.72 -7.04 -14.60
C SER A 113 2.34 -5.58 -14.29
N ILE A 114 3.09 -4.62 -14.86
CA ILE A 114 2.73 -3.19 -14.81
C ILE A 114 1.35 -2.97 -15.43
N ARG A 115 1.08 -3.63 -16.56
CA ARG A 115 -0.21 -3.59 -17.24
C ARG A 115 -1.34 -4.03 -16.31
N ASP A 116 -1.20 -5.16 -15.62
CA ASP A 116 -2.23 -5.66 -14.71
C ASP A 116 -2.47 -4.69 -13.54
N ASN A 117 -1.40 -4.07 -13.05
CA ASN A 117 -1.48 -3.04 -12.03
C ASN A 117 -2.25 -1.79 -12.48
N ILE A 118 -2.12 -1.38 -13.74
CA ILE A 118 -2.83 -0.21 -14.30
C ILE A 118 -4.29 -0.57 -14.62
N LEU A 119 -4.51 -1.72 -15.27
CA LEU A 119 -5.85 -2.20 -15.64
C LEU A 119 -6.69 -2.52 -14.40
N PHE A 120 -6.07 -3.10 -13.36
CA PHE A 120 -6.67 -3.38 -12.06
C PHE A 120 -8.02 -4.12 -12.17
N GLY A 121 -8.05 -5.16 -12.99
CA GLY A 121 -9.25 -5.97 -13.26
C GLY A 121 -10.21 -5.40 -14.30
N SER A 122 -10.00 -4.19 -14.81
CA SER A 122 -10.77 -3.64 -15.93
C SER A 122 -10.28 -4.19 -17.29
N PRO A 123 -11.17 -4.33 -18.28
CA PRO A 123 -10.77 -4.73 -19.63
C PRO A 123 -9.83 -3.69 -20.26
N MET A 124 -8.93 -4.16 -21.14
CA MET A 124 -7.99 -3.29 -21.84
C MET A 124 -8.64 -2.59 -23.03
N ASP A 125 -8.66 -1.27 -23.00
CA ASP A 125 -8.93 -0.37 -24.13
C ASP A 125 -7.59 0.25 -24.54
N ALA A 126 -7.12 -0.10 -25.74
CA ALA A 126 -5.80 0.31 -26.22
C ALA A 126 -5.64 1.84 -26.32
N GLN A 127 -6.69 2.57 -26.75
CA GLN A 127 -6.61 4.02 -26.88
C GLN A 127 -6.63 4.69 -25.51
N LYS A 128 -7.51 4.24 -24.60
CA LYS A 128 -7.55 4.74 -23.23
C LYS A 128 -6.24 4.48 -22.52
N TYR A 129 -5.72 3.26 -22.63
CA TYR A 129 -4.48 2.83 -21.99
C TYR A 129 -3.28 3.65 -22.46
N GLN A 130 -3.14 3.87 -23.78
CA GLN A 130 -2.07 4.71 -24.32
C GLN A 130 -2.15 6.15 -23.79
N LYS A 131 -3.34 6.75 -23.77
CA LYS A 131 -3.54 8.09 -23.19
C LYS A 131 -3.21 8.12 -21.69
N THR A 132 -3.56 7.07 -20.96
CA THR A 132 -3.22 6.94 -19.53
C THR A 132 -1.70 6.91 -19.31
N LEU A 133 -0.96 6.16 -20.12
CA LEU A 133 0.50 6.09 -20.03
C LEU A 133 1.16 7.44 -20.32
N GLN A 134 0.68 8.13 -21.36
CA GLN A 134 1.16 9.46 -21.73
C GLN A 134 0.91 10.47 -20.60
N ARG A 135 -0.34 10.59 -20.14
CA ARG A 135 -0.72 11.55 -19.08
C ARG A 135 -0.07 11.27 -17.73
N SER A 136 0.29 10.01 -17.48
CA SER A 136 0.99 9.60 -16.25
C SER A 136 2.51 9.62 -16.39
N SER A 137 3.05 10.14 -17.51
CA SER A 137 4.49 10.22 -17.78
C SER A 137 5.24 8.89 -17.64
N LEU A 138 4.63 7.78 -18.06
CA LEU A 138 5.21 6.42 -17.93
C LEU A 138 5.93 5.93 -19.18
N GLU A 139 5.75 6.57 -20.34
CA GLU A 139 6.27 6.06 -21.63
C GLU A 139 7.78 5.81 -21.58
N LYS A 140 8.55 6.78 -21.09
CA LYS A 140 10.02 6.67 -20.93
C LYS A 140 10.42 5.59 -19.93
N ASP A 141 9.65 5.39 -18.87
CA ASP A 141 9.93 4.31 -17.90
C ASP A 141 9.76 2.95 -18.57
N LEU A 142 8.68 2.78 -19.34
CA LEU A 142 8.39 1.52 -20.03
C LEU A 142 9.40 1.19 -21.11
N GLU A 143 9.92 2.19 -21.84
CA GLU A 143 10.99 1.99 -22.83
C GLU A 143 12.29 1.44 -22.22
N LEU A 144 12.57 1.79 -20.96
CA LEU A 144 13.77 1.35 -20.24
C LEU A 144 13.60 -0.03 -19.60
N LEU A 145 12.38 -0.53 -19.47
CA LEU A 145 12.11 -1.82 -18.86
C LEU A 145 12.24 -2.97 -19.88
N PRO A 146 12.82 -4.12 -19.48
CA PRO A 146 13.17 -5.21 -20.41
C PRO A 146 11.96 -5.83 -21.13
N HIS A 147 10.76 -5.73 -20.54
CA HIS A 147 9.52 -6.22 -21.12
C HIS A 147 8.44 -5.14 -21.23
N GLY A 148 8.83 -3.87 -21.20
CA GLY A 148 7.87 -2.76 -21.23
C GLY A 148 6.81 -2.88 -20.13
N ASP A 149 5.55 -2.75 -20.51
CA ASP A 149 4.41 -2.85 -19.59
C ASP A 149 4.07 -4.28 -19.15
N LEU A 150 4.66 -5.29 -19.80
CA LEU A 150 4.58 -6.70 -19.39
C LEU A 150 5.69 -7.09 -18.40
N THR A 151 6.45 -6.11 -17.91
CA THR A 151 7.46 -6.36 -16.88
C THR A 151 6.79 -6.76 -15.57
N GLU A 152 7.16 -7.93 -15.05
CA GLU A 152 6.66 -8.46 -13.79
C GLU A 152 7.22 -7.69 -12.59
N ILE A 153 6.32 -7.31 -11.70
CA ILE A 153 6.63 -6.56 -10.49
C ILE A 153 6.53 -7.52 -9.29
N GLY A 154 7.67 -7.67 -8.59
CA GLY A 154 7.77 -8.46 -7.37
C GLY A 154 6.93 -7.90 -6.22
N GLU A 155 6.88 -8.62 -5.09
CA GLU A 155 6.10 -8.22 -3.91
C GLU A 155 6.41 -6.76 -3.50
N ARG A 156 5.37 -5.91 -3.35
CA ARG A 156 5.47 -4.47 -3.03
C ARG A 156 6.32 -3.64 -4.02
N GLY A 157 6.53 -4.17 -5.23
CA GLY A 157 7.28 -3.53 -6.31
C GLY A 157 8.72 -3.19 -5.98
N VAL A 158 9.45 -4.10 -5.32
CA VAL A 158 10.89 -3.91 -5.00
C VAL A 158 11.73 -3.48 -6.21
N ASN A 159 11.31 -3.82 -7.44
CA ASN A 159 12.05 -3.55 -8.68
C ASN A 159 11.86 -2.13 -9.24
N LEU A 160 11.04 -1.29 -8.61
CA LEU A 160 10.68 0.04 -9.10
C LEU A 160 11.17 1.14 -8.17
N SER A 161 11.55 2.30 -8.73
CA SER A 161 11.82 3.51 -7.94
C SER A 161 10.54 4.06 -7.30
N GLY A 162 10.67 4.91 -6.28
CA GLY A 162 9.51 5.54 -5.62
C GLY A 162 8.61 6.31 -6.60
N GLY A 163 9.22 7.14 -7.45
CA GLY A 163 8.50 7.90 -8.47
C GLY A 163 7.82 7.02 -9.52
N GLN A 164 8.42 5.90 -9.93
CA GLN A 164 7.77 4.94 -10.84
C GLN A 164 6.54 4.30 -10.19
N LYS A 165 6.63 3.91 -8.91
CA LYS A 165 5.46 3.38 -8.18
C LYS A 165 4.33 4.41 -8.10
N GLN A 166 4.64 5.66 -7.82
CA GLN A 166 3.64 6.74 -7.79
C GLN A 166 2.99 6.93 -9.16
N ARG A 167 3.77 6.98 -10.25
CA ARG A 167 3.23 7.12 -11.61
C ARG A 167 2.34 5.94 -12.03
N ILE A 168 2.68 4.71 -11.66
CA ILE A 168 1.84 3.53 -11.91
C ILE A 168 0.52 3.61 -11.11
N GLN A 169 0.57 4.09 -9.87
CA GLN A 169 -0.64 4.30 -9.06
C GLN A 169 -1.54 5.40 -9.64
N LEU A 170 -0.97 6.49 -10.13
CA LEU A 170 -1.68 7.54 -10.85
C LEU A 170 -2.31 6.97 -12.13
N ALA A 171 -1.54 6.23 -12.94
CA ALA A 171 -2.06 5.57 -14.14
C ALA A 171 -3.24 4.64 -13.82
N ARG A 172 -3.14 3.85 -12.75
CA ARG A 172 -4.24 3.00 -12.25
C ARG A 172 -5.49 3.84 -11.96
N ALA A 173 -5.36 4.92 -11.19
CA ALA A 173 -6.47 5.78 -10.83
C ALA A 173 -7.12 6.45 -12.06
N LEU A 174 -6.32 6.95 -13.00
CA LEU A 174 -6.81 7.56 -14.23
C LEU A 174 -7.52 6.55 -15.14
N TYR A 175 -7.00 5.32 -15.23
CA TYR A 175 -7.61 4.27 -16.06
C TYR A 175 -8.98 3.82 -15.54
N GLN A 176 -9.20 3.85 -14.21
CA GLN A 176 -10.51 3.50 -13.64
C GLN A 176 -11.62 4.52 -13.95
N ASP A 177 -11.27 5.75 -14.38
CA ASP A 177 -12.20 6.80 -14.78
C ASP A 177 -13.33 7.04 -13.75
N ALA A 178 -12.92 7.36 -12.53
CA ALA A 178 -13.82 7.64 -11.41
C ALA A 178 -14.49 9.02 -11.55
N ASP A 179 -15.43 9.33 -10.65
CA ASP A 179 -16.08 10.65 -10.59
C ASP A 179 -15.32 11.61 -9.68
N ILE A 180 -14.74 11.08 -8.60
CA ILE A 180 -14.04 11.82 -7.54
C ILE A 180 -12.64 11.23 -7.37
N TYR A 181 -11.62 12.07 -7.42
CA TYR A 181 -10.22 11.71 -7.23
C TYR A 181 -9.72 12.26 -5.90
N LEU A 182 -9.26 11.36 -5.04
CA LEU A 182 -8.65 11.69 -3.75
C LEU A 182 -7.15 11.38 -3.86
N LEU A 183 -6.32 12.42 -3.84
CA LEU A 183 -4.89 12.32 -4.13
C LEU A 183 -4.10 12.76 -2.90
N ASP A 184 -3.44 11.82 -2.23
CA ASP A 184 -2.66 12.09 -1.03
C ASP A 184 -1.18 12.25 -1.38
N ASP A 185 -0.72 13.49 -1.54
CA ASP A 185 0.65 13.88 -1.85
C ASP A 185 1.30 13.08 -3.02
N PRO A 186 0.65 13.08 -4.21
CA PRO A 186 0.97 12.15 -5.31
C PRO A 186 2.31 12.41 -6.01
N PHE A 187 2.98 13.54 -5.71
CA PHE A 187 4.21 13.99 -6.39
C PHE A 187 5.44 13.97 -5.48
N SER A 188 5.30 13.54 -4.23
CA SER A 188 6.36 13.59 -3.22
C SER A 188 7.62 12.78 -3.54
N ALA A 189 7.53 11.72 -4.35
CA ALA A 189 8.66 10.89 -4.73
C ALA A 189 9.10 11.11 -6.20
N VAL A 190 8.63 12.19 -6.83
CA VAL A 190 8.86 12.52 -8.23
C VAL A 190 9.71 13.78 -8.33
N ASP A 191 10.64 13.83 -9.29
CA ASP A 191 11.45 15.02 -9.55
C ASP A 191 10.59 16.21 -10.04
N ALA A 192 11.08 17.44 -9.84
CA ALA A 192 10.30 18.65 -10.11
C ALA A 192 9.82 18.78 -11.57
N HIS A 193 10.62 18.33 -12.55
CA HIS A 193 10.23 18.40 -13.97
C HIS A 193 9.08 17.42 -14.25
N THR A 194 9.21 16.18 -13.81
CA THR A 194 8.14 15.18 -13.96
C THR A 194 6.91 15.55 -13.16
N ALA A 195 7.05 16.13 -11.96
CA ALA A 195 5.92 16.61 -11.15
C ALA A 195 5.14 17.72 -11.87
N THR A 196 5.83 18.67 -12.51
CA THR A 196 5.21 19.73 -13.31
C THR A 196 4.46 19.16 -14.52
N ASN A 197 5.06 18.20 -15.22
CA ASN A 197 4.41 17.54 -16.36
C ASN A 197 3.16 16.76 -15.90
N LEU A 198 3.25 15.99 -14.82
CA LEU A 198 2.10 15.30 -14.22
C LEU A 198 1.03 16.30 -13.80
N PHE A 199 1.38 17.42 -13.18
CA PHE A 199 0.40 18.41 -12.79
C PHE A 199 -0.41 18.92 -14.00
N ASN A 200 0.26 19.29 -15.09
CA ASN A 200 -0.41 19.81 -16.29
C ASN A 200 -1.20 18.71 -17.03
N GLU A 201 -0.54 17.62 -17.40
CA GLU A 201 -1.12 16.56 -18.25
C GLU A 201 -2.13 15.68 -17.50
N TYR A 202 -1.89 15.42 -16.22
CA TYR A 202 -2.73 14.55 -15.40
C TYR A 202 -3.82 15.34 -14.67
N ILE A 203 -3.47 16.34 -13.87
CA ILE A 203 -4.45 17.05 -13.01
C ILE A 203 -5.29 18.02 -13.83
N MET A 204 -4.65 18.87 -14.64
CA MET A 204 -5.35 19.93 -15.36
C MET A 204 -6.07 19.40 -16.60
N GLU A 205 -5.42 18.54 -17.40
CA GLU A 205 -6.02 17.98 -18.61
C GLU A 205 -6.69 16.62 -18.37
N GLY A 206 -5.99 15.70 -17.72
CA GLY A 206 -6.46 14.33 -17.46
C GLY A 206 -7.75 14.28 -16.64
N LEU A 207 -7.83 15.14 -15.63
CA LEU A 207 -8.94 15.24 -14.68
C LEU A 207 -9.73 16.55 -14.86
N ALA A 208 -9.70 17.15 -16.05
CA ALA A 208 -10.33 18.44 -16.33
C ALA A 208 -11.81 18.52 -15.85
N GLU A 209 -12.60 17.49 -16.15
CA GLU A 209 -14.04 17.42 -15.82
C GLU A 209 -14.35 16.67 -14.51
N LYS A 210 -13.32 16.28 -13.74
CA LYS A 210 -13.47 15.44 -12.54
C LYS A 210 -13.38 16.28 -11.28
N THR A 211 -14.03 15.82 -10.21
CA THR A 211 -13.85 16.39 -8.88
C THR A 211 -12.53 15.89 -8.30
N VAL A 212 -11.66 16.79 -7.86
CA VAL A 212 -10.32 16.45 -7.35
C VAL A 212 -10.13 17.05 -5.97
N LEU A 213 -9.74 16.22 -4.99
CA LEU A 213 -9.23 16.67 -3.71
C LEU A 213 -7.78 16.21 -3.61
N LEU A 214 -6.86 17.17 -3.65
CA LEU A 214 -5.43 16.89 -3.66
C LEU A 214 -4.79 17.45 -2.39
N VAL A 215 -4.24 16.57 -1.56
CA VAL A 215 -3.36 16.92 -0.45
C VAL A 215 -1.98 17.15 -1.02
N THR A 216 -1.37 18.31 -0.72
CA THR A 216 0.00 18.61 -1.14
C THR A 216 0.73 19.43 -0.11
N HIS A 217 2.03 19.17 0.00
CA HIS A 217 2.97 20.03 0.71
C HIS A 217 3.65 21.03 -0.23
N GLN A 218 3.57 20.82 -1.54
CA GLN A 218 4.13 21.70 -2.56
C GLN A 218 3.19 22.87 -2.82
N VAL A 219 3.59 24.07 -2.40
CA VAL A 219 2.76 25.28 -2.49
C VAL A 219 2.65 25.84 -3.91
N ASP A 220 3.58 25.47 -4.80
CA ASP A 220 3.70 26.04 -6.15
C ASP A 220 2.51 25.69 -7.06
N PHE A 221 1.84 24.56 -6.79
CA PHE A 221 0.68 24.12 -7.55
C PHE A 221 -0.65 24.69 -7.06
N LEU A 222 -0.70 25.20 -5.82
CA LEU A 222 -1.92 25.71 -5.19
C LEU A 222 -2.66 26.79 -6.00
N PRO A 223 -1.99 27.73 -6.71
CA PRO A 223 -2.68 28.77 -7.47
C PRO A 223 -3.58 28.26 -8.61
N ALA A 224 -3.40 27.02 -9.08
CA ALA A 224 -4.20 26.48 -10.19
C ALA A 224 -5.49 25.75 -9.73
N PHE A 225 -5.72 25.63 -8.41
CA PHE A 225 -6.92 25.03 -7.85
C PHE A 225 -8.04 26.07 -7.68
N ASP A 226 -9.30 25.62 -7.73
CA ASP A 226 -10.46 26.49 -7.54
C ASP A 226 -10.51 27.01 -6.09
N PHE A 227 -10.19 26.13 -5.13
CA PHE A 227 -10.13 26.45 -3.70
C PHE A 227 -8.98 25.74 -3.02
N VAL A 228 -8.48 26.38 -1.96
CA VAL A 228 -7.47 25.83 -1.06
C VAL A 228 -8.07 25.74 0.34
N LEU A 229 -7.96 24.57 0.96
CA LEU A 229 -8.31 24.33 2.35
C LEU A 229 -7.06 24.31 3.20
N LEU A 230 -6.99 25.22 4.16
CA LEU A 230 -5.96 25.21 5.19
C LEU A 230 -6.46 24.41 6.40
N MET A 231 -5.78 23.32 6.71
CA MET A 231 -6.06 22.48 7.88
C MET A 231 -5.01 22.68 8.97
N SER A 232 -5.48 22.78 10.22
CA SER A 232 -4.63 22.76 11.41
C SER A 232 -5.32 22.00 12.54
N ASP A 233 -4.55 21.19 13.27
CA ASP A 233 -5.04 20.45 14.45
C ASP A 233 -6.36 19.68 14.25
N GLY A 234 -6.58 19.09 13.07
CA GLY A 234 -7.79 18.33 12.76
C GLY A 234 -9.02 19.18 12.43
N GLU A 235 -8.86 20.49 12.24
CA GLU A 235 -9.92 21.43 11.87
C GLU A 235 -9.60 22.12 10.54
N ILE A 236 -10.64 22.55 9.82
CA ILE A 236 -10.48 23.43 8.65
C ILE A 236 -10.48 24.86 9.16
N LEU A 237 -9.32 25.53 9.11
CA LEU A 237 -9.20 26.93 9.54
C LEU A 237 -9.86 27.87 8.54
N GLN A 238 -9.59 27.67 7.25
CA GLN A 238 -10.10 28.52 6.19
C GLN A 238 -10.18 27.76 4.87
N ALA A 239 -11.19 28.10 4.07
CA ALA A 239 -11.36 27.62 2.71
C ALA A 239 -11.62 28.83 1.81
N ALA A 240 -10.68 29.15 0.91
CA ALA A 240 -10.81 30.28 -0.01
C ALA A 240 -9.91 30.08 -1.23
N THR A 241 -9.92 31.03 -2.18
CA THR A 241 -8.98 31.00 -3.29
C THR A 241 -7.55 31.26 -2.79
N TYR A 242 -6.54 30.86 -3.58
CA TYR A 242 -5.14 31.06 -3.21
C TYR A 242 -4.81 32.53 -2.87
N HIS A 243 -5.30 33.47 -3.68
CA HIS A 243 -5.04 34.90 -3.49
C HIS A 243 -5.75 35.47 -2.25
N ASP A 244 -6.96 34.99 -1.96
CA ASP A 244 -7.69 35.41 -0.77
C ASP A 244 -7.00 34.88 0.50
N LEU A 245 -6.54 33.63 0.51
CA LEU A 245 -5.78 33.10 1.65
C LEU A 245 -4.46 33.84 1.86
N LEU A 246 -3.73 34.14 0.78
CA LEU A 246 -2.46 34.85 0.87
C LEU A 246 -2.60 36.27 1.44
N THR A 247 -3.77 36.89 1.29
CA THR A 247 -4.03 38.25 1.81
C THR A 247 -4.69 38.26 3.18
N SER A 248 -5.56 37.29 3.47
CA SER A 248 -6.39 37.27 4.67
C SER A 248 -5.85 36.40 5.81
N CYS A 249 -5.03 35.40 5.52
CA CYS A 249 -4.58 34.40 6.48
C CYS A 249 -3.07 34.48 6.72
N LYS A 250 -2.67 34.78 7.95
CA LYS A 250 -1.25 34.82 8.33
C LYS A 250 -0.61 33.43 8.31
N ASP A 251 -1.30 32.43 8.84
CA ASP A 251 -0.80 31.05 8.90
C ASP A 251 -0.51 30.49 7.49
N PHE A 252 -1.36 30.83 6.52
CA PHE A 252 -1.11 30.47 5.12
C PHE A 252 0.11 31.20 4.53
N GLN A 253 0.28 32.49 4.82
CA GLN A 253 1.46 33.25 4.39
C GLN A 253 2.74 32.65 4.96
N ASP A 254 2.74 32.32 6.25
CA ASP A 254 3.88 31.72 6.95
C ASP A 254 4.22 30.34 6.32
N LEU A 255 3.22 29.54 5.99
CA LEU A 255 3.39 28.26 5.28
C LEU A 255 4.01 28.43 3.89
N VAL A 256 3.53 29.40 3.09
CA VAL A 256 4.07 29.68 1.75
C VAL A 256 5.50 30.22 1.82
N ASN A 257 5.79 31.10 2.78
CA ASN A 257 7.12 31.68 2.97
C ASN A 257 8.14 30.61 3.40
N ALA A 258 7.77 29.75 4.35
CA ALA A 258 8.63 28.65 4.79
C ALA A 258 9.02 27.73 3.62
N HIS A 259 8.08 27.40 2.73
CA HIS A 259 8.38 26.58 1.55
C HIS A 259 9.28 27.30 0.54
N ARG A 260 9.10 28.62 0.33
CA ARG A 260 9.96 29.41 -0.55
C ARG A 260 11.40 29.49 -0.05
N GLU A 261 11.61 29.60 1.26
CA GLU A 261 12.95 29.62 1.85
C GLU A 261 13.67 28.28 1.65
N ILE A 262 12.96 27.16 1.82
CA ILE A 262 13.50 25.81 1.58
C ILE A 262 13.88 25.65 0.10
N ALA A 263 12.97 25.99 -0.83
CA ALA A 263 13.23 25.90 -2.27
C ALA A 263 14.36 26.83 -2.75
N GLY A 264 14.49 28.02 -2.14
CA GLY A 264 15.59 28.96 -2.42
C GLY A 264 16.94 28.51 -1.87
N SER A 265 16.96 27.72 -0.80
CA SER A 265 18.18 27.20 -0.18
C SER A 265 18.80 26.03 -0.96
N GLU A 266 17.99 25.21 -1.63
CA GLU A 266 18.47 24.13 -2.51
C GLU A 266 19.14 24.67 -3.79
N GLY A 267 18.75 25.87 -4.25
CA GLY A 267 19.37 26.52 -5.41
C GLY A 267 20.75 27.16 -5.16
N LEU A 268 21.19 27.27 -3.90
CA LEU A 268 22.45 27.94 -3.52
C LEU A 268 23.58 26.99 -3.11
N MET A 269 23.31 25.69 -3.01
CA MET A 269 24.31 24.68 -2.59
C MET A 269 25.22 24.16 -3.71
N ASP A 270 25.00 24.54 -4.99
CA ASP A 270 25.78 24.02 -6.13
C ASP A 270 26.89 24.96 -6.66
N VAL A 271 27.31 25.97 -5.90
CA VAL A 271 28.36 26.93 -6.37
C VAL A 271 29.53 27.13 -5.39
N THR A 272 29.56 26.51 -4.21
CA THR A 272 30.64 26.79 -3.24
C THR A 272 31.30 25.55 -2.65
N SER A 273 32.01 24.79 -3.49
CA SER A 273 33.15 24.00 -3.03
C SER A 273 34.19 23.80 -4.15
N SER A 274 34.95 24.86 -4.43
CA SER A 274 36.16 24.78 -5.24
C SER A 274 37.35 25.23 -4.41
N GLU A 275 37.69 24.43 -3.40
CA GLU A 275 39.04 24.37 -2.85
C GLU A 275 39.39 22.90 -2.56
N ARG A 276 40.20 22.31 -3.44
CA ARG A 276 40.96 21.10 -3.09
C ARG A 276 42.42 21.34 -3.39
N HIS A 277 43.17 21.47 -2.30
CA HIS A 277 44.60 21.27 -2.23
C HIS A 277 44.97 19.85 -2.69
N SER A 278 46.14 19.79 -3.32
CA SER A 278 46.85 18.63 -3.83
C SER A 278 47.16 17.57 -2.78
N SER A 279 47.06 16.30 -3.17
CA SER A 279 48.16 15.34 -2.95
C SER A 279 47.95 13.98 -3.66
N SER A 280 49.04 13.58 -4.32
CA SER A 280 49.52 12.24 -4.62
C SER A 280 48.73 11.30 -5.54
N ALA A 281 49.30 11.16 -6.74
CA ALA A 281 49.18 10.02 -7.62
C ALA A 281 49.74 8.73 -6.99
N LYS A 282 49.05 7.60 -7.18
CA LYS A 282 49.55 6.33 -7.76
C LYS A 282 48.52 5.22 -7.57
N GLU A 283 48.50 4.30 -8.56
CA GLU A 283 47.93 2.94 -8.52
C GLU A 283 46.38 2.87 -8.56
N ILE A 284 45.70 2.23 -9.52
CA ILE A 284 45.97 1.05 -10.35
C ILE A 284 45.32 1.19 -11.73
N ARG A 285 46.00 0.65 -12.75
CA ARG A 285 45.62 0.59 -14.16
C ARG A 285 45.30 -0.88 -14.51
N LYS A 286 44.25 -1.09 -15.32
CA LYS A 286 43.86 -2.31 -16.08
C LYS A 286 43.31 -3.45 -15.20
N THR A 287 42.18 -4.09 -15.53
CA THR A 287 41.86 -4.81 -16.78
C THR A 287 40.35 -5.10 -16.73
N HIS A 288 39.52 -4.74 -17.70
CA HIS A 288 39.04 -5.69 -18.70
C HIS A 288 38.26 -4.95 -19.79
N VAL A 289 38.75 -5.10 -21.03
CA VAL A 289 37.94 -5.07 -22.25
C VAL A 289 37.71 -6.54 -22.58
N GLU A 290 36.46 -6.98 -22.69
CA GLU A 290 35.97 -7.77 -23.83
C GLU A 290 34.53 -8.26 -23.65
N LYS A 291 33.81 -8.24 -24.78
CA LYS A 291 32.57 -8.92 -25.16
C LYS A 291 31.27 -8.28 -24.71
N GLU A 292 30.88 -7.28 -25.50
CA GLU A 292 29.51 -7.16 -25.98
C GLU A 292 29.05 -8.53 -26.50
N LYS A 293 28.12 -9.15 -25.78
CA LYS A 293 27.21 -10.16 -26.31
C LYS A 293 25.84 -9.53 -26.31
N GLU A 294 25.20 -9.53 -27.47
CA GLU A 294 23.76 -9.32 -27.62
C GLU A 294 23.05 -10.19 -26.57
N PHE A 295 22.37 -9.54 -25.63
CA PHE A 295 21.49 -10.19 -24.68
C PHE A 295 20.14 -10.38 -25.41
N GLU A 296 19.97 -11.51 -26.08
CA GLU A 296 18.61 -12.02 -26.31
C GLU A 296 18.06 -12.39 -24.93
N ALA A 297 17.12 -11.58 -24.44
CA ALA A 297 16.43 -11.83 -23.19
C ALA A 297 15.73 -13.20 -23.26
N PRO A 298 16.01 -14.15 -22.35
CA PRO A 298 15.34 -15.43 -22.35
C PRO A 298 13.85 -15.20 -22.07
N LYS A 299 13.00 -15.64 -23.00
CA LYS A 299 11.54 -15.74 -22.80
C LYS A 299 11.28 -16.74 -21.66
N GLY A 300 11.30 -16.28 -20.41
CA GLY A 300 10.92 -17.09 -19.25
C GLY A 300 11.51 -16.70 -17.90
N ASP A 301 12.53 -15.85 -17.83
CA ASP A 301 13.21 -15.55 -16.56
C ASP A 301 12.69 -14.21 -15.97
N GLN A 302 11.38 -14.15 -15.71
CA GLN A 302 10.77 -13.05 -14.97
C GLN A 302 10.97 -13.25 -13.45
N LEU A 303 10.98 -12.14 -12.69
CA LEU A 303 11.47 -12.07 -11.32
C LEU A 303 10.79 -13.00 -10.31
N ILE A 304 9.57 -13.43 -10.59
CA ILE A 304 8.79 -14.30 -9.72
C ILE A 304 8.82 -15.72 -10.28
N LYS A 305 9.67 -16.55 -9.69
CA LYS A 305 9.65 -18.00 -9.93
C LYS A 305 8.57 -18.62 -9.05
N GLN A 306 7.64 -19.37 -9.65
CA GLN A 306 6.70 -20.15 -8.86
C GLN A 306 7.48 -21.16 -8.01
N GLU A 307 7.00 -21.42 -6.79
CA GLU A 307 7.58 -22.44 -5.93
C GLU A 307 7.50 -23.80 -6.62
N GLU A 308 8.61 -24.27 -7.15
CA GLU A 308 8.72 -25.61 -7.71
C GLU A 308 8.76 -26.60 -6.54
N ARG A 309 7.73 -27.45 -6.45
CA ARG A 309 7.76 -28.60 -5.56
C ARG A 309 8.61 -29.67 -6.21
N GLU A 310 9.65 -30.09 -5.52
CA GLU A 310 10.39 -31.29 -5.92
C GLU A 310 9.43 -32.50 -5.93
N ILE A 311 9.25 -33.12 -7.09
CA ILE A 311 8.43 -34.33 -7.24
C ILE A 311 9.40 -35.52 -7.28
N GLY A 312 9.46 -36.29 -6.18
CA GLY A 312 10.31 -37.48 -6.09
C GLY A 312 10.41 -38.06 -4.67
N ASP A 313 11.09 -39.20 -4.54
CA ASP A 313 11.48 -39.75 -3.25
C ASP A 313 12.70 -39.00 -2.71
N HIS A 314 12.54 -38.33 -1.56
CA HIS A 314 13.61 -37.59 -0.89
C HIS A 314 14.57 -38.50 -0.09
N GLY A 315 14.33 -39.82 -0.08
CA GLY A 315 15.11 -40.79 0.66
C GLY A 315 15.16 -40.51 2.16
N LEU A 316 16.21 -40.98 2.83
CA LEU A 316 16.35 -40.85 4.29
C LEU A 316 16.95 -39.50 4.74
N LYS A 317 17.34 -38.63 3.81
CA LYS A 317 18.09 -37.40 4.12
C LYS A 317 17.30 -36.40 4.99
N PRO A 318 16.02 -36.09 4.72
CA PRO A 318 15.23 -35.21 5.58
C PRO A 318 15.05 -35.79 7.01
N TYR A 319 14.91 -37.11 7.12
CA TYR A 319 14.77 -37.80 8.41
C TYR A 319 16.06 -37.73 9.24
N LEU A 320 17.22 -37.96 8.62
CA LEU A 320 18.52 -37.81 9.28
C LEU A 320 18.77 -36.35 9.69
N GLN A 321 18.35 -35.38 8.86
CA GLN A 321 18.42 -33.96 9.19
C GLN A 321 17.53 -33.63 10.39
N TYR A 322 16.30 -34.14 10.45
CA TYR A 322 15.42 -33.98 11.60
C TYR A 322 16.03 -34.59 12.88
N LEU A 323 16.54 -35.83 12.83
CA LEU A 323 17.14 -36.51 13.98
C LEU A 323 18.46 -35.88 14.46
N SER A 324 19.17 -35.18 13.58
CA SER A 324 20.37 -34.43 13.92
C SER A 324 20.09 -33.18 14.76
N GLN A 325 18.84 -32.69 14.78
CA GLN A 325 18.46 -31.50 15.55
C GLN A 325 18.24 -31.85 17.03
N ASN A 326 18.71 -30.98 17.92
CA ASN A 326 18.44 -31.00 19.37
C ASN A 326 18.49 -32.39 20.03
N LYS A 327 19.63 -33.10 19.95
CA LYS A 327 19.81 -34.46 20.49
C LYS A 327 18.75 -35.47 20.00
N GLY A 328 18.17 -35.25 18.82
CA GLY A 328 17.09 -36.05 18.26
C GLY A 328 17.40 -37.54 18.17
N TYR A 329 18.64 -37.92 17.83
CA TYR A 329 19.09 -39.32 17.86
C TYR A 329 18.97 -39.96 19.25
N ALA A 330 19.29 -39.23 20.33
CA ALA A 330 19.17 -39.74 21.69
C ALA A 330 17.69 -39.91 22.09
N TYR A 331 16.84 -38.93 21.78
CA TYR A 331 15.39 -39.05 22.01
C TYR A 331 14.76 -40.17 21.18
N PHE A 332 15.21 -40.37 19.94
CA PHE A 332 14.76 -41.46 19.08
C PHE A 332 15.15 -42.83 19.63
N LEU A 333 16.38 -42.99 20.11
CA LEU A 333 16.84 -44.22 20.77
C LEU A 333 16.04 -44.51 22.04
N ILE A 334 15.83 -43.49 22.89
CA ILE A 334 15.03 -43.62 24.11
C ILE A 334 13.58 -43.98 23.80
N ALA A 335 12.95 -43.30 22.83
CA ALA A 335 11.58 -43.60 22.40
C ALA A 335 11.45 -45.01 21.80
N SER A 336 12.43 -45.44 20.99
CA SER A 336 12.46 -46.79 20.42
C SER A 336 12.60 -47.87 21.50
N LEU A 337 13.43 -47.63 22.52
CA LEU A 337 13.57 -48.51 23.67
C LEU A 337 12.27 -48.63 24.46
N PHE A 338 11.61 -47.51 24.79
CA PHE A 338 10.33 -47.53 25.48
C PHE A 338 9.24 -48.22 24.66
N HIS A 339 9.22 -48.02 23.34
CA HIS A 339 8.28 -48.71 22.46
C HIS A 339 8.51 -50.23 22.43
N LEU A 340 9.76 -50.68 22.39
CA LEU A 340 10.10 -52.10 22.45
C LEU A 340 9.66 -52.73 23.78
N ILE A 341 9.93 -52.07 24.90
CA ILE A 341 9.50 -52.52 26.23
C ILE A 341 7.97 -52.63 26.29
N PHE A 342 7.26 -51.65 25.73
CA PHE A 342 5.80 -51.66 25.66
C PHE A 342 5.27 -52.85 24.86
N VAL A 343 5.84 -53.14 23.69
CA VAL A 343 5.44 -54.28 22.85
C VAL A 343 5.72 -55.62 23.56
N ILE A 344 6.89 -55.76 24.19
CA ILE A 344 7.22 -56.96 24.98
C ILE A 344 6.21 -57.11 26.13
N GLY A 345 5.89 -56.03 26.84
CA GLY A 345 4.89 -56.01 27.90
C GLY A 345 3.51 -56.48 27.41
N GLN A 346 3.06 -56.01 26.26
CA GLN A 346 1.80 -56.45 25.65
C GLN A 346 1.80 -57.95 25.30
N ILE A 347 2.89 -58.45 24.71
CA ILE A 347 3.03 -59.87 24.38
C ILE A 347 3.01 -60.72 25.65
N LEU A 348 3.71 -60.28 26.69
CA LEU A 348 3.80 -60.98 27.97
C LEU A 348 2.44 -61.00 28.69
N GLN A 349 1.72 -59.87 28.69
CA GLN A 349 0.36 -59.77 29.22
C GLN A 349 -0.60 -60.73 28.49
N ASN A 350 -0.57 -60.72 27.16
CA ASN A 350 -1.42 -61.60 26.35
C ASN A 350 -1.08 -63.07 26.58
N SER A 351 0.21 -63.40 26.68
CA SER A 351 0.68 -64.77 26.95
C SER A 351 0.28 -65.23 28.36
N TRP A 352 0.36 -64.36 29.35
CA TRP A 352 -0.05 -64.65 30.73
C TRP A 352 -1.57 -64.84 30.85
N MET A 353 -2.37 -64.00 30.19
CA MET A 353 -3.82 -64.17 30.12
C MET A 353 -4.18 -65.50 29.45
N ALA A 354 -3.59 -65.79 28.28
CA ALA A 354 -3.83 -67.04 27.57
C ALA A 354 -3.49 -68.28 28.42
N ALA A 355 -2.37 -68.25 29.16
CA ALA A 355 -1.97 -69.35 30.04
C ALA A 355 -2.89 -69.54 31.26
N ASN A 356 -3.57 -68.48 31.73
CA ASN A 356 -4.48 -68.54 32.87
C ASN A 356 -5.96 -68.75 32.52
N VAL A 357 -6.33 -68.67 31.25
CA VAL A 357 -7.70 -69.00 30.78
C VAL A 357 -8.05 -70.47 31.03
N ASP A 358 -7.06 -71.37 30.94
CA ASP A 358 -7.25 -72.82 31.15
C ASP A 358 -6.83 -73.31 32.56
N ASN A 359 -6.60 -72.40 33.51
CA ASN A 359 -6.14 -72.76 34.86
C ASN A 359 -7.34 -73.02 35.81
N PRO A 360 -7.64 -74.29 36.18
CA PRO A 360 -8.85 -74.66 36.93
C PRO A 360 -8.88 -74.17 38.39
N LYS A 361 -7.81 -73.51 38.87
CA LYS A 361 -7.73 -72.92 40.22
C LYS A 361 -8.08 -71.43 40.29
N VAL A 362 -8.16 -70.74 39.16
CA VAL A 362 -8.38 -69.27 39.11
C VAL A 362 -9.81 -68.93 38.66
N SER A 363 -10.52 -69.87 38.02
CA SER A 363 -11.92 -69.74 37.60
C SER A 363 -12.94 -70.12 38.69
N THR A 364 -12.53 -70.19 39.96
CA THR A 364 -13.46 -70.34 41.09
C THR A 364 -13.80 -68.98 41.73
N LEU A 365 -14.11 -67.98 40.89
CA LEU A 365 -14.99 -66.92 41.33
C LEU A 365 -16.38 -67.53 41.47
N ARG A 366 -16.72 -67.85 42.72
CA ARG A 366 -18.05 -68.24 43.18
C ARG A 366 -19.07 -67.21 42.66
N LEU A 367 -19.87 -67.63 41.70
CA LEU A 367 -21.21 -67.10 41.46
C LEU A 367 -22.14 -67.56 42.60
#